data_AF-A0A523ND07-F1
#
_entry.id   AF-A0A523ND07-F1
#
_cell.length_a   1.000
_cell.length_b   1.000
_cell.length_c   1.000
_cell.angle_alpha   90.00
_cell.angle_beta   90.00
_cell.angle_gamma   90.00
#
_symmetry.space_group_name_H-M   'P 1'
#
loop_
_entity.id
_entity.type
_entity.pdbx_description
1 polymer ?
#
loop_
_entity_poly.entity_id
_entity_poly.type
_entity_poly.pdbx_seq_one_letter_code
_entity_poly.pdbx_strand_id
1 'polypeptide(L)'
;MAKRAKTIEDLLAEREQFAMWLTRLDESTDLASEKVRDKVRDDYQQRLESVMEELASHSDSIAEQLADHRGTQEDLTARDTSAREELAEAEVRHTVGEYDDDEWKKLKDMADEQIEQIGSELKDVTVEIDRLAGVQALIASRPASTEPEAAAAEETSEDVEDSVISISAGGDDEDDGSSVGAPKFIPRGADAGGESSAPRTLRFPGADTKDDSLDELDFLKSVSDDESTGPATGGMAAAGESESAPDVATSSVESDIGGQSQAKTLKCAECGELNRPTEWYCERCGAELASL
;
A
#
# COMPACT_ATOMS: atom_id res chain seq x y z
N MET A 1 -1.83 34.64 22.44
CA MET A 1 -1.22 33.41 23.01
C MET A 1 -1.60 32.28 22.08
N ALA A 2 -0.70 31.81 21.21
CA ALA A 2 -0.99 30.65 20.38
C ALA A 2 -1.08 29.42 21.30
N LYS A 3 -2.28 28.83 21.42
CA LYS A 3 -2.48 27.54 22.09
C LYS A 3 -1.57 26.55 21.36
N ARG A 4 -0.55 25.99 22.02
CA ARG A 4 0.24 24.90 21.41
C ARG A 4 -0.75 23.78 21.08
N ALA A 5 -0.70 23.28 19.85
CA ALA A 5 -1.48 22.11 19.47
C ALA A 5 -1.05 20.93 20.35
N LYS A 6 -2.03 20.25 20.96
CA LYS A 6 -1.79 19.05 21.75
C LYS A 6 -1.49 17.89 20.81
N THR A 7 -0.67 16.94 21.26
CA THR A 7 -0.41 15.74 20.46
C THR A 7 -1.61 14.78 20.54
N ILE A 8 -1.72 13.84 19.59
CA ILE A 8 -2.76 12.79 19.63
C ILE A 8 -2.66 11.99 20.94
N GLU A 9 -1.45 11.68 21.39
CA GLU A 9 -1.20 10.97 22.65
C GLU A 9 -1.72 11.75 23.87
N ASP A 10 -1.47 13.07 23.91
CA ASP A 10 -1.99 13.94 24.98
C ASP A 10 -3.52 13.95 24.99
N LEU A 11 -4.15 14.04 23.82
CA LEU A 11 -5.61 14.05 23.69
C LEU A 11 -6.24 12.72 24.10
N LEU A 12 -5.61 11.59 23.76
CA LEU A 12 -6.07 10.26 24.20
C LEU A 12 -5.97 10.10 25.72
N ALA A 13 -4.87 10.57 26.32
CA ALA A 13 -4.70 10.56 27.77
C ALA A 13 -5.72 11.45 28.49
N GLU A 14 -6.00 12.65 27.95
CA GLU A 14 -7.03 13.55 28.49
C GLU A 14 -8.44 12.95 28.38
N ARG A 15 -8.76 12.31 27.25
CA ARG A 15 -10.03 11.58 27.06
C ARG A 15 -10.23 10.53 28.15
N GLU A 16 -9.23 9.70 28.40
CA GLU A 16 -9.28 8.68 29.45
C GLU A 16 -9.39 9.29 30.85
N GLN A 17 -8.65 10.37 31.12
CA GLN A 17 -8.70 11.08 32.38
C GLN A 17 -10.11 11.64 32.68
N PHE A 18 -10.73 12.33 31.71
CA PHE A 18 -12.08 12.87 31.88
C PHE A 18 -13.11 11.76 32.02
N ALA A 19 -13.03 10.69 31.23
CA ALA A 19 -13.92 9.54 31.35
C ALA A 19 -13.83 8.91 32.75
N MET A 20 -12.61 8.71 33.26
CA MET A 20 -12.37 8.17 34.60
C MET A 20 -12.89 9.09 35.71
N TRP A 21 -12.76 10.41 35.57
CA TRP A 21 -13.33 11.37 36.53
C TRP A 21 -14.86 11.35 36.53
N LEU A 22 -15.48 11.21 35.36
CA LEU A 22 -16.93 11.04 35.24
C LEU A 22 -17.40 9.76 35.94
N THR A 23 -16.74 8.61 35.70
CA THR A 23 -17.08 7.35 36.39
C THR A 23 -16.98 7.49 37.91
N ARG A 24 -15.90 8.07 38.44
CA ARG A 24 -15.76 8.29 39.89
C ARG A 24 -16.81 9.25 40.44
N LEU A 25 -17.21 10.27 39.67
CA LEU A 25 -18.24 11.21 40.08
C LEU A 25 -19.62 10.53 40.18
N ASP A 26 -19.89 9.58 39.28
CA ASP A 26 -21.13 8.79 39.28
C ASP A 26 -21.17 7.76 40.42
N GLU A 27 -20.03 7.17 40.78
CA GLU A 27 -19.90 6.26 41.94
C GLU A 27 -20.03 7.00 43.29
N SER A 28 -19.59 8.25 43.36
CA SER A 28 -19.47 9.01 44.62
C SER A 28 -20.68 9.88 44.95
N THR A 29 -21.87 9.27 44.97
CA THR A 29 -23.14 9.99 45.16
C THR A 29 -23.27 10.68 46.55
N ASP A 30 -22.66 10.17 47.60
CA ASP A 30 -22.88 10.68 48.97
C ASP A 30 -22.07 11.95 49.33
N LEU A 31 -21.13 12.38 48.49
CA LEU A 31 -20.15 13.42 48.86
C LEU A 31 -20.64 14.86 48.75
N ALA A 32 -21.67 15.12 47.93
CA ALA A 32 -22.14 16.48 47.65
C ALA A 32 -23.63 16.51 47.28
N SER A 33 -24.23 17.70 47.37
CA SER A 33 -25.59 17.92 46.86
C SER A 33 -25.66 17.61 45.36
N GLU A 34 -26.75 16.97 44.93
CA GLU A 34 -27.00 16.57 43.54
C GLU A 34 -26.69 17.70 42.53
N LYS A 35 -27.21 18.90 42.76
CA LYS A 35 -26.98 20.07 41.90
C LYS A 35 -25.50 20.42 41.70
N VAL A 36 -24.65 20.22 42.71
CA VAL A 36 -23.21 20.48 42.58
C VAL A 36 -22.53 19.39 41.78
N ARG A 37 -22.92 18.12 41.97
CA ARG A 37 -22.40 17.00 41.17
C ARG A 37 -22.78 17.17 39.70
N ASP A 38 -24.02 17.53 39.41
CA ASP A 38 -24.48 17.72 38.03
C ASP A 38 -23.68 18.82 37.35
N LYS A 39 -23.45 19.95 38.04
CA LYS A 39 -22.61 21.03 37.50
C LYS A 39 -21.18 20.58 37.19
N VAL A 40 -20.57 19.75 38.04
CA VAL A 40 -19.21 19.23 37.82
C VAL A 40 -19.21 18.19 36.69
N ARG A 41 -20.25 17.35 36.61
CA ARG A 41 -20.45 16.42 35.50
C ARG A 41 -20.52 17.16 34.18
N ASP A 42 -21.33 18.21 34.10
CA ASP A 42 -21.50 19.02 32.89
C ASP A 42 -20.17 19.68 32.45
N ASP A 43 -19.34 20.14 33.39
CA ASP A 43 -18.01 20.71 33.09
C ASP A 43 -17.05 19.65 32.53
N TYR A 44 -16.99 18.46 33.13
CA TYR A 44 -16.17 17.37 32.60
C TYR A 44 -16.68 16.82 31.26
N GLN A 45 -18.00 16.75 31.07
CA GLN A 45 -18.61 16.37 29.80
C GLN A 45 -18.25 17.36 28.69
N GLN A 46 -18.37 18.67 28.94
CA GLN A 46 -17.98 19.70 27.98
C GLN A 46 -16.49 19.64 27.62
N ARG A 47 -15.62 19.37 28.59
CA ARG A 47 -14.17 19.21 28.32
C ARG A 47 -13.88 17.94 27.53
N LEU A 48 -14.56 16.84 27.83
CA LEU A 48 -14.44 15.59 27.08
C LEU A 48 -14.92 15.77 25.64
N GLU A 49 -16.06 16.44 25.43
CA GLU A 49 -16.58 16.76 24.10
C GLU A 49 -15.59 17.58 23.28
N SER A 50 -14.98 18.62 23.88
CA SER A 50 -13.94 19.42 23.22
C SER A 50 -12.71 18.58 22.83
N VAL A 51 -12.28 17.63 23.67
CA VAL A 51 -11.17 16.72 23.33
C VAL A 51 -11.56 15.76 22.21
N MET A 52 -12.79 15.24 22.24
CA MET A 52 -13.29 14.35 21.18
C MET A 52 -13.39 15.07 19.83
N GLU A 53 -13.76 16.35 19.80
CA GLU A 53 -13.78 17.17 18.58
C GLU A 53 -12.36 17.39 18.02
N GLU A 54 -11.38 17.70 18.89
CA GLU A 54 -9.97 17.80 18.47
C GLU A 54 -9.44 16.46 17.92
N LEU A 55 -9.81 15.33 18.53
CA LEU A 55 -9.46 13.98 18.02
C LEU A 55 -10.15 13.64 16.70
N ALA A 56 -11.43 14.02 16.52
CA ALA A 56 -12.16 13.80 15.27
C ALA A 56 -11.50 14.56 14.11
N SER A 57 -11.12 15.82 14.33
CA SER A 57 -10.38 16.62 13.34
C SER A 57 -9.06 15.96 12.92
N HIS A 58 -8.30 15.42 13.88
CA HIS A 58 -7.10 14.64 13.57
C HIS A 58 -7.42 13.36 12.80
N SER A 59 -8.49 12.65 13.16
CA SER A 59 -8.94 11.44 12.45
C SER A 59 -9.29 11.73 10.99
N ASP A 60 -9.98 12.84 10.71
CA ASP A 60 -10.33 13.25 9.36
C ASP A 60 -9.08 13.57 8.53
N SER A 61 -8.11 14.29 9.11
CA SER A 61 -6.84 14.59 8.44
C SER A 61 -6.01 13.32 8.16
N ILE A 62 -6.03 12.33 9.06
CA ILE A 62 -5.38 11.04 8.84
C ILE A 62 -6.12 10.25 7.75
N ALA A 63 -7.45 10.30 7.71
CA ALA A 63 -8.25 9.63 6.69
C ALA A 63 -7.96 10.17 5.28
N GLU A 64 -7.78 11.49 5.14
CA GLU A 64 -7.37 12.14 3.90
C GLU A 64 -5.98 11.65 3.44
N GLN A 65 -4.98 11.69 4.33
CA GLN A 65 -3.63 11.19 4.03
C GLN A 65 -3.64 9.70 3.64
N LEU A 66 -4.44 8.88 4.31
CA LEU A 66 -4.60 7.47 3.96
C LEU A 66 -5.20 7.29 2.57
N ALA A 67 -6.15 8.13 2.16
CA ALA A 67 -6.72 8.07 0.82
C ALA A 67 -5.67 8.43 -0.24
N ASP A 68 -4.88 9.47 0.00
CA ASP A 68 -3.81 9.90 -0.92
C ASP A 68 -2.72 8.83 -1.07
N HIS A 69 -2.28 8.22 0.04
CA HIS A 69 -1.29 7.15 -0.01
C HIS A 69 -1.82 5.89 -0.70
N ARG A 70 -3.09 5.53 -0.48
CA ARG A 70 -3.71 4.40 -1.20
C ARG A 70 -3.82 4.65 -2.70
N GLY A 71 -4.19 5.87 -3.10
CA GLY A 71 -4.17 6.26 -4.51
C GLY A 71 -2.76 6.14 -5.11
N THR A 72 -1.74 6.61 -4.39
CA THR A 72 -0.34 6.48 -4.80
C THR A 72 0.08 5.01 -4.92
N GLN A 73 -0.35 4.15 -4.00
CA GLN A 73 -0.08 2.70 -4.03
C GLN A 73 -0.72 2.04 -5.27
N GLU A 74 -1.96 2.40 -5.61
CA GLU A 74 -2.65 1.92 -6.80
C GLU A 74 -1.92 2.34 -8.09
N ASP A 75 -1.53 3.61 -8.19
CA ASP A 75 -0.77 4.14 -9.34
C ASP A 75 0.61 3.46 -9.49
N LEU A 76 1.31 3.23 -8.39
CA LEU A 76 2.59 2.52 -8.38
C LEU A 76 2.42 1.06 -8.81
N THR A 77 1.37 0.39 -8.32
CA THR A 77 1.09 -1.01 -8.67
C THR A 77 0.75 -1.15 -10.15
N ALA A 78 -0.02 -0.20 -10.71
CA ALA A 78 -0.31 -0.15 -12.13
C ALA A 78 0.97 0.08 -12.96
N ARG A 79 1.86 0.97 -12.51
CA ARG A 79 3.16 1.20 -13.16
C ARG A 79 4.10 0.00 -13.10
N ASP A 80 4.18 -0.71 -11.97
CA ASP A 80 4.94 -1.96 -11.85
C ASP A 80 4.43 -3.02 -12.82
N THR A 81 3.10 -3.18 -12.90
CA THR A 81 2.46 -4.13 -13.82
C THR A 81 2.79 -3.79 -15.28
N SER A 82 2.61 -2.51 -15.68
CA SER A 82 2.93 -2.05 -17.03
C SER A 82 4.41 -2.27 -17.38
N ALA A 83 5.33 -1.90 -16.48
CA ALA A 83 6.76 -2.08 -16.71
C ALA A 83 7.16 -3.55 -16.90
N ARG A 84 6.53 -4.46 -16.13
CA ARG A 84 6.75 -5.91 -16.28
C ARG A 84 6.16 -6.47 -17.57
N GLU A 85 5.00 -5.99 -17.98
CA GLU A 85 4.39 -6.38 -19.26
C GLU A 85 5.25 -5.91 -20.44
N GLU A 86 5.76 -4.68 -20.39
CA GLU A 86 6.69 -4.13 -21.39
C GLU A 86 7.99 -4.94 -21.46
N LEU A 87 8.57 -5.32 -20.31
CA LEU A 87 9.74 -6.18 -20.25
C LEU A 87 9.46 -7.58 -20.85
N ALA A 88 8.32 -8.17 -20.53
CA ALA A 88 7.91 -9.47 -21.06
C ALA A 88 7.69 -9.42 -22.58
N GLU A 89 7.09 -8.33 -23.10
CA GLU A 89 6.97 -8.13 -24.53
C GLU A 89 8.34 -7.98 -25.21
N ALA A 90 9.25 -7.21 -24.60
CA ALA A 90 10.61 -7.04 -25.11
C ALA A 90 11.39 -8.36 -25.15
N GLU A 91 11.21 -9.24 -24.14
CA GLU A 91 11.79 -10.58 -24.11
C GLU A 91 11.31 -11.44 -25.29
N VAL A 92 10.01 -11.38 -25.61
CA VAL A 92 9.44 -12.08 -26.76
C VAL A 92 10.03 -11.55 -28.07
N ARG A 93 10.15 -10.23 -28.22
CA ARG A 93 10.76 -9.61 -29.41
C ARG A 93 12.24 -9.97 -29.59
N HIS A 94 13.01 -10.00 -28.50
CA HIS A 94 14.40 -10.51 -28.52
C HIS A 94 14.44 -11.97 -28.98
N THR A 95 13.55 -12.82 -28.46
CA THR A 95 13.47 -14.23 -28.86
C THR A 95 13.16 -14.42 -30.35
N VAL A 96 12.34 -13.53 -30.93
CA VAL A 96 12.04 -13.49 -32.37
C VAL A 96 13.23 -12.95 -33.19
N GLY A 97 14.19 -12.29 -32.54
CA GLY A 97 15.39 -11.73 -33.15
C GLY A 97 15.23 -10.28 -33.62
N GLU A 98 14.23 -9.55 -33.11
CA GLU A 98 14.05 -8.12 -33.40
C GLU A 98 15.11 -7.24 -32.71
N TYR A 99 15.63 -7.69 -31.56
CA TYR A 99 16.70 -7.05 -30.81
C TYR A 99 17.95 -7.92 -30.85
N ASP A 100 19.12 -7.29 -30.99
CA ASP A 100 20.38 -7.98 -30.72
C ASP A 100 20.63 -8.13 -29.20
N ASP A 101 21.66 -8.90 -28.84
CA ASP A 101 21.96 -9.21 -27.44
C ASP A 101 22.37 -7.97 -26.62
N ASP A 102 23.01 -6.98 -27.24
CA ASP A 102 23.45 -5.76 -26.57
C ASP A 102 22.27 -4.81 -26.35
N GLU A 103 21.40 -4.66 -27.35
CA GLU A 103 20.14 -3.90 -27.27
C GLU A 103 19.19 -4.50 -26.22
N TRP A 104 19.00 -5.82 -26.25
CA TRP A 104 18.17 -6.54 -25.27
C TRP A 104 18.70 -6.35 -23.85
N LYS A 105 20.01 -6.56 -23.64
CA LYS A 105 20.61 -6.42 -22.32
C LYS A 105 20.36 -5.02 -21.75
N LYS A 106 20.54 -3.98 -22.55
CA LYS A 106 20.31 -2.60 -22.11
C LYS A 106 18.84 -2.35 -21.75
N LEU A 107 17.90 -2.81 -22.57
CA LEU A 107 16.46 -2.67 -22.29
C LEU A 107 16.08 -3.40 -21.00
N LYS A 108 16.56 -4.63 -20.83
CA LYS A 108 16.33 -5.43 -19.63
C LYS A 108 16.89 -4.74 -18.38
N ASP A 109 18.14 -4.29 -18.42
CA ASP A 109 18.78 -3.64 -17.27
C ASP A 109 18.01 -2.37 -16.86
N MET A 110 17.55 -1.56 -17.83
CA MET A 110 16.74 -0.36 -17.56
C MET A 110 15.37 -0.70 -16.97
N ALA A 111 14.68 -1.72 -17.50
CA ALA A 111 13.38 -2.13 -17.01
C ALA A 111 13.46 -2.72 -15.59
N ASP A 112 14.48 -3.54 -15.32
CA ASP A 112 14.73 -4.11 -14.00
C ASP A 112 15.00 -3.01 -12.96
N GLU A 113 15.83 -2.01 -13.29
CA GLU A 113 16.08 -0.86 -12.41
C GLU A 113 14.79 -0.08 -12.12
N GLN A 114 13.96 0.16 -13.14
CA GLN A 114 12.67 0.82 -12.97
C GLN A 114 11.71 0.01 -12.09
N ILE A 115 11.62 -1.32 -12.30
CA ILE A 115 10.79 -2.21 -11.49
C ILE A 115 11.28 -2.24 -10.03
N GLU A 116 12.59 -2.29 -9.81
CA GLU A 116 13.17 -2.25 -8.46
C GLU A 116 12.85 -0.93 -7.75
N GLN A 117 12.98 0.20 -8.45
CA GLN A 117 12.62 1.51 -7.93
C GLN A 117 11.13 1.60 -7.57
N ILE A 118 10.23 1.17 -8.45
CA ILE A 118 8.79 1.17 -8.15
C ILE A 118 8.51 0.24 -6.95
N GLY A 119 9.19 -0.89 -6.88
CA GLY A 119 9.07 -1.85 -5.79
C GLY A 119 9.58 -1.33 -4.43
N SER A 120 10.55 -0.40 -4.40
CA SER A 120 10.96 0.26 -3.14
C SER A 120 9.95 1.32 -2.74
N GLU A 121 9.49 2.16 -3.67
CA GLU A 121 8.44 3.16 -3.44
C GLU A 121 7.14 2.52 -2.91
N LEU A 122 6.73 1.36 -3.45
CA LEU A 122 5.58 0.61 -2.96
C LEU A 122 5.74 0.15 -1.51
N LYS A 123 6.93 -0.31 -1.13
CA LYS A 123 7.20 -0.74 0.25
C LYS A 123 7.10 0.45 1.20
N ASP A 124 7.70 1.58 0.84
CA ASP A 124 7.69 2.79 1.67
C ASP A 124 6.26 3.32 1.86
N VAL A 125 5.47 3.41 0.79
CA VAL A 125 4.06 3.83 0.87
C VAL A 125 3.24 2.85 1.72
N THR A 126 3.47 1.55 1.58
CA THR A 126 2.76 0.53 2.38
C THR A 126 3.05 0.70 3.87
N VAL A 127 4.31 0.93 4.24
CA VAL A 127 4.71 1.17 5.64
C VAL A 127 4.01 2.41 6.21
N GLU A 128 3.92 3.49 5.44
CA GLU A 128 3.24 4.71 5.91
C GLU A 128 1.72 4.52 6.02
N ILE A 129 1.08 3.78 5.10
CA ILE A 129 -0.33 3.38 5.22
C ILE A 129 -0.57 2.62 6.52
N ASP A 130 0.25 1.60 6.81
CA ASP A 130 0.11 0.78 8.02
C ASP A 130 0.27 1.62 9.29
N ARG A 131 1.25 2.54 9.29
CA ARG A 131 1.47 3.47 10.41
C ARG A 131 0.26 4.37 10.63
N LEU A 132 -0.24 5.04 9.60
CA LEU A 132 -1.38 5.96 9.69
C LEU A 132 -2.67 5.22 10.07
N ALA A 133 -2.91 4.03 9.51
CA ALA A 133 -4.02 3.17 9.87
C ALA A 133 -3.94 2.75 11.36
N GLY A 134 -2.73 2.47 11.86
CA GLY A 134 -2.49 2.21 13.28
C GLY A 134 -2.89 3.39 14.17
N VAL A 135 -2.49 4.61 13.83
CA VAL A 135 -2.88 5.82 14.59
C VAL A 135 -4.40 6.04 14.53
N GLN A 136 -5.02 5.87 13.35
CA GLN A 136 -6.46 5.99 13.19
C GLN A 136 -7.22 4.97 14.07
N ALA A 137 -6.73 3.73 14.14
CA ALA A 137 -7.30 2.71 15.02
C ALA A 137 -7.18 3.08 16.51
N LEU A 138 -6.06 3.69 16.93
CA LEU A 138 -5.90 4.19 18.30
C LEU A 138 -6.92 5.29 18.62
N ILE A 139 -7.16 6.23 17.71
CA ILE A 139 -8.17 7.28 17.89
C ILE A 139 -9.58 6.69 17.97
N ALA A 140 -9.90 5.76 17.06
CA ALA A 140 -11.20 5.09 16.99
C ALA A 140 -11.48 4.18 18.19
N SER A 141 -10.43 3.67 18.85
CA SER A 141 -10.57 2.85 20.05
C SER A 141 -11.16 3.68 21.20
N ARG A 142 -12.47 3.59 21.38
CA ARG A 142 -13.15 3.98 22.62
C ARG A 142 -12.82 2.91 23.65
N PRO A 143 -12.37 3.24 24.87
CA PRO A 143 -12.29 2.23 25.91
C PRO A 143 -13.70 1.69 26.08
N ALA A 144 -13.88 0.41 25.73
CA ALA A 144 -15.11 -0.30 25.99
C ALA A 144 -15.33 -0.20 27.50
N SER A 145 -16.25 0.69 27.89
CA SER A 145 -16.92 0.55 29.16
C SER A 145 -17.54 -0.84 29.09
N THR A 146 -17.04 -1.73 29.92
CA THR A 146 -17.66 -3.00 30.26
C THR A 146 -19.02 -2.69 30.86
N GLU A 147 -19.97 -2.31 30.01
CA GLU A 147 -21.36 -2.63 30.22
C GLU A 147 -21.40 -4.17 30.18
N PRO A 148 -21.82 -4.84 31.26
CA PRO A 148 -21.95 -6.28 31.21
C PRO A 148 -22.96 -6.59 30.11
N GLU A 149 -22.44 -7.15 29.03
CA GLU A 149 -23.18 -7.93 28.06
C GLU A 149 -23.97 -8.96 28.85
N ALA A 150 -25.20 -8.57 29.18
CA ALA A 150 -26.20 -9.45 29.71
C ALA A 150 -26.41 -10.50 28.63
N ALA A 151 -25.85 -11.68 28.90
CA ALA A 151 -26.08 -12.91 28.19
C ALA A 151 -27.55 -13.04 27.78
N ALA A 152 -27.84 -12.79 26.51
CA ALA A 152 -28.92 -13.44 25.82
C ALA A 152 -28.32 -14.67 25.14
N ALA A 153 -28.13 -15.70 25.94
CA ALA A 153 -28.13 -17.06 25.44
C ALA A 153 -29.52 -17.32 24.84
N GLU A 154 -29.62 -17.35 23.52
CA GLU A 154 -30.61 -18.22 22.88
C GLU A 154 -29.85 -19.45 22.38
N GLU A 155 -30.04 -20.50 23.15
CA GLU A 155 -29.58 -21.84 22.86
C GLU A 155 -30.23 -22.37 21.59
N THR A 156 -29.39 -23.05 20.83
CA THR A 156 -29.74 -24.11 19.90
C THR A 156 -30.88 -24.99 20.41
N SER A 157 -31.96 -25.07 19.65
CA SER A 157 -32.84 -26.24 19.64
C SER A 157 -32.89 -26.79 18.21
N GLU A 158 -32.09 -27.83 17.98
CA GLU A 158 -32.38 -28.85 16.98
C GLU A 158 -33.62 -29.61 17.46
N ASP A 159 -34.68 -29.63 16.66
CA ASP A 159 -35.69 -30.68 16.74
C ASP A 159 -35.99 -31.14 15.31
N VAL A 160 -35.58 -32.38 15.05
CA VAL A 160 -35.84 -33.14 13.84
C VAL A 160 -37.09 -33.95 14.13
N GLU A 161 -38.13 -33.86 13.29
CA GLU A 161 -38.74 -34.99 12.60
C GLU A 161 -40.13 -34.70 12.01
N ASP A 162 -40.29 -35.19 10.78
CA ASP A 162 -41.48 -35.84 10.21
C ASP A 162 -42.81 -35.08 10.06
N SER A 163 -43.15 -34.71 8.81
CA SER A 163 -44.48 -35.06 8.26
C SER A 163 -44.70 -34.66 6.78
N VAL A 164 -44.91 -35.72 5.99
CA VAL A 164 -45.87 -35.91 4.88
C VAL A 164 -45.76 -35.10 3.57
N ILE A 165 -45.16 -35.78 2.58
CA ILE A 165 -45.75 -36.18 1.30
C ILE A 165 -47.13 -35.56 0.97
N SER A 166 -47.19 -34.77 -0.11
CA SER A 166 -48.37 -34.71 -0.98
C SER A 166 -47.95 -34.65 -2.45
N ILE A 167 -48.34 -35.73 -3.11
CA ILE A 167 -48.23 -36.08 -4.52
C ILE A 167 -49.41 -35.47 -5.29
N SER A 168 -49.12 -34.83 -6.42
CA SER A 168 -50.02 -34.62 -7.58
C SER A 168 -49.06 -34.35 -8.75
N ALA A 169 -48.67 -35.30 -9.61
CA ALA A 169 -49.44 -36.15 -10.53
C ALA A 169 -50.25 -35.35 -11.55
N GLY A 170 -49.70 -35.24 -12.78
CA GLY A 170 -50.46 -35.14 -14.03
C GLY A 170 -50.04 -34.00 -14.95
N GLY A 171 -49.36 -34.32 -16.05
CA GLY A 171 -49.22 -33.39 -17.19
C GLY A 171 -47.96 -33.62 -18.03
N ASP A 172 -47.94 -34.74 -18.76
CA ASP A 172 -47.08 -35.03 -19.91
C ASP A 172 -46.98 -33.84 -20.90
N ASP A 173 -45.79 -33.57 -21.44
CA ASP A 173 -45.59 -33.37 -22.88
C ASP A 173 -44.08 -33.35 -23.21
N GLU A 174 -43.74 -34.05 -24.28
CA GLU A 174 -42.42 -34.38 -24.79
C GLU A 174 -41.81 -33.21 -25.57
N ASP A 175 -40.52 -32.89 -25.36
CA ASP A 175 -39.62 -32.26 -26.35
C ASP A 175 -38.17 -32.44 -25.84
N ASP A 176 -37.47 -33.48 -26.30
CA ASP A 176 -36.49 -33.45 -27.40
C ASP A 176 -35.23 -32.61 -27.13
N GLY A 177 -34.06 -33.21 -27.39
CA GLY A 177 -32.90 -32.42 -27.79
C GLY A 177 -31.74 -32.25 -26.79
N SER A 178 -30.98 -33.33 -26.61
CA SER A 178 -29.51 -33.29 -26.72
C SER A 178 -28.66 -32.77 -25.54
N SER A 179 -28.40 -33.69 -24.61
CA SER A 179 -27.21 -33.69 -23.74
C SER A 179 -25.96 -34.02 -24.54
N VAL A 180 -25.02 -33.07 -24.65
CA VAL A 180 -23.70 -33.31 -25.24
C VAL A 180 -22.79 -33.89 -24.16
N GLY A 181 -22.47 -35.18 -24.32
CA GLY A 181 -21.67 -35.97 -23.39
C GLY A 181 -20.18 -35.60 -23.40
N ALA A 182 -19.62 -35.50 -22.19
CA ALA A 182 -18.19 -35.50 -21.94
C ALA A 182 -17.59 -36.90 -22.17
N PRO A 183 -16.43 -37.05 -22.84
CA PRO A 183 -15.80 -38.34 -23.03
C PRO A 183 -15.13 -38.83 -21.73
N LYS A 184 -15.62 -39.97 -21.22
CA LYS A 184 -14.96 -40.77 -20.17
C LYS A 184 -13.75 -41.50 -20.75
N PHE A 185 -12.56 -41.17 -20.25
CA PHE A 185 -11.32 -41.91 -20.48
C PHE A 185 -11.37 -43.26 -19.74
N ILE A 186 -11.17 -44.36 -20.45
CA ILE A 186 -11.09 -45.71 -19.88
C ILE A 186 -9.61 -46.12 -19.84
N PRO A 187 -9.02 -46.46 -18.69
CA PRO A 187 -7.72 -47.11 -18.66
C PRO A 187 -7.88 -48.60 -19.00
N ARG A 188 -7.10 -49.04 -20.00
CA ARG A 188 -6.98 -50.44 -20.43
C ARG A 188 -6.03 -51.18 -19.49
N GLY A 189 -6.52 -52.27 -18.91
CA GLY A 189 -5.78 -53.11 -17.98
C GLY A 189 -4.82 -54.11 -18.62
N ALA A 190 -3.74 -54.36 -17.89
CA ALA A 190 -3.06 -55.61 -17.60
C ALA A 190 -2.56 -56.51 -18.75
N ASP A 191 -1.23 -56.59 -18.85
CA ASP A 191 -0.52 -57.85 -19.08
C ASP A 191 0.59 -58.00 -18.03
N ALA A 192 0.65 -59.19 -17.43
CA ALA A 192 1.53 -59.56 -16.34
C ALA A 192 2.70 -60.43 -16.83
N GLY A 193 3.86 -60.22 -16.19
CA GLY A 193 5.07 -61.04 -16.28
C GLY A 193 6.30 -60.12 -16.22
N GLY A 194 7.11 -60.04 -15.18
CA GLY A 194 7.29 -60.88 -14.00
C GLY A 194 8.75 -61.30 -13.91
N GLU A 195 9.66 -60.40 -13.52
CA GLU A 195 10.98 -60.80 -13.02
C GLU A 195 11.42 -59.91 -11.84
N SER A 196 11.79 -60.60 -10.77
CA SER A 196 12.09 -60.13 -9.43
C SER A 196 13.51 -59.55 -9.34
N SER A 197 13.66 -58.38 -8.70
CA SER A 197 14.93 -57.98 -8.08
C SER A 197 14.72 -57.05 -6.88
N ALA A 198 15.46 -57.39 -5.82
CA ALA A 198 15.34 -56.97 -4.43
C ALA A 198 15.51 -55.45 -4.15
N PRO A 199 15.04 -54.94 -2.99
CA PRO A 199 15.16 -53.53 -2.62
C PRO A 199 16.60 -53.19 -2.24
N ARG A 200 17.22 -52.30 -3.01
CA ARG A 200 18.50 -51.68 -2.64
C ARG A 200 18.24 -50.57 -1.63
N THR A 201 18.43 -50.92 -0.35
CA THR A 201 18.64 -49.96 0.73
C THR A 201 19.93 -49.17 0.45
N LEU A 202 19.82 -47.89 0.09
CA LEU A 202 20.97 -46.98 0.17
C LEU A 202 21.13 -46.55 1.62
N ARG A 203 22.16 -47.14 2.23
CA ARG A 203 22.72 -46.83 3.53
C ARG A 203 23.53 -45.54 3.43
N PHE A 204 23.12 -44.52 4.17
CA PHE A 204 23.93 -43.34 4.45
C PHE A 204 25.19 -43.73 5.25
N PRO A 205 26.40 -43.33 4.84
CA PRO A 205 27.56 -43.33 5.71
C PRO A 205 27.54 -42.04 6.56
N GLY A 206 27.45 -42.18 7.88
CA GLY A 206 27.64 -41.09 8.83
C GLY A 206 29.09 -40.96 9.28
N ALA A 207 29.47 -39.76 9.73
CA ALA A 207 30.34 -39.50 10.88
C ALA A 207 30.73 -38.01 10.93
N ASP A 208 30.31 -37.35 12.02
CA ASP A 208 31.05 -36.34 12.78
C ASP A 208 31.50 -35.03 12.11
N THR A 209 30.71 -33.96 12.30
CA THR A 209 31.26 -32.68 12.74
C THR A 209 30.40 -32.08 13.85
N LYS A 210 31.09 -31.79 14.95
CA LYS A 210 30.62 -31.00 16.08
C LYS A 210 30.64 -29.52 15.67
N ASP A 211 29.73 -28.76 16.26
CA ASP A 211 29.92 -27.35 16.65
C ASP A 211 30.44 -26.38 15.57
N ASP A 212 29.51 -25.78 14.82
CA ASP A 212 29.73 -24.49 14.16
C ASP A 212 28.41 -23.70 14.26
N SER A 213 28.13 -23.24 15.48
CA SER A 213 27.08 -22.25 15.81
C SER A 213 27.70 -20.93 16.29
N LEU A 214 28.90 -20.66 15.80
CA LEU A 214 29.62 -19.40 15.84
C LEU A 214 29.96 -19.20 14.36
N ASP A 215 29.39 -18.27 13.60
CA ASP A 215 29.72 -16.87 13.75
C ASP A 215 29.08 -16.07 12.58
N GLU A 216 27.75 -15.96 12.59
CA GLU A 216 27.03 -15.04 11.68
C GLU A 216 26.98 -13.60 12.23
N LEU A 217 27.63 -13.35 13.39
CA LEU A 217 27.68 -12.03 14.04
C LEU A 217 29.03 -11.33 13.92
N ASP A 218 30.15 -12.00 13.61
CA ASP A 218 31.37 -11.28 13.22
C ASP A 218 31.35 -10.82 11.75
N PHE A 219 30.51 -11.41 10.89
CA PHE A 219 30.25 -10.86 9.56
C PHE A 219 29.63 -9.45 9.64
N LEU A 220 28.66 -9.26 10.53
CA LEU A 220 28.03 -7.94 10.74
C LEU A 220 28.93 -6.93 11.46
N LYS A 221 29.98 -7.37 12.16
CA LYS A 221 31.03 -6.48 12.70
C LYS A 221 32.10 -6.13 11.67
N SER A 222 32.42 -7.03 10.73
CA SER A 222 33.42 -6.79 9.70
C SER A 222 33.02 -5.73 8.66
N VAL A 223 31.74 -5.32 8.60
CA VAL A 223 31.27 -4.25 7.71
C VAL A 223 31.18 -2.89 8.42
N SER A 224 31.28 -2.86 9.76
CA SER A 224 31.24 -1.61 10.55
C SER A 224 32.61 -1.11 11.00
N ASP A 225 33.67 -1.88 10.77
CA ASP A 225 35.07 -1.54 11.09
C ASP A 225 35.93 -1.48 9.81
N ASP A 226 35.51 -0.69 8.82
CA ASP A 226 36.38 -0.18 7.74
C ASP A 226 36.16 1.32 7.55
N GLU A 227 36.29 2.08 8.64
CA GLU A 227 36.48 3.53 8.59
C GLU A 227 37.61 3.97 9.54
N SER A 228 38.80 3.37 9.40
CA SER A 228 40.04 4.01 9.84
C SER A 228 41.28 3.19 9.48
N THR A 229 41.97 3.59 8.41
CA THR A 229 43.43 3.79 8.37
C THR A 229 43.91 4.00 6.92
N GLY A 230 44.16 5.25 6.55
CA GLY A 230 44.98 5.58 5.37
C GLY A 230 46.28 6.26 5.81
N PRO A 231 47.48 5.74 5.46
CA PRO A 231 48.74 6.41 5.76
C PRO A 231 49.12 7.42 4.68
N ALA A 232 49.73 8.51 5.15
CA ALA A 232 50.28 9.61 4.38
C ALA A 232 51.45 9.19 3.48
N THR A 233 51.56 9.83 2.30
CA THR A 233 52.75 10.39 1.63
C THR A 233 52.25 10.91 0.26
N GLY A 234 52.61 12.06 -0.32
CA GLY A 234 53.51 13.17 -0.04
C GLY A 234 53.55 13.99 -1.34
N GLY A 235 53.68 15.33 -1.28
CA GLY A 235 53.83 16.10 -2.52
C GLY A 235 53.66 17.61 -2.39
N MET A 236 54.80 18.30 -2.36
CA MET A 236 55.02 19.75 -2.40
C MET A 236 54.09 20.54 -3.35
N ALA A 237 53.69 21.77 -3.00
CA ALA A 237 54.45 23.00 -3.28
C ALA A 237 53.61 24.29 -3.09
N ALA A 238 54.24 25.25 -2.40
CA ALA A 238 54.34 26.69 -2.65
C ALA A 238 53.10 27.58 -2.88
N ALA A 239 53.14 28.67 -2.12
CA ALA A 239 52.29 29.84 -2.13
C ALA A 239 52.39 30.70 -3.42
N GLY A 240 51.36 31.52 -3.64
CA GLY A 240 51.35 32.61 -4.62
C GLY A 240 50.07 33.43 -4.54
N GLU A 241 50.20 34.64 -3.99
CA GLU A 241 49.20 35.70 -3.84
C GLU A 241 48.71 36.35 -5.15
N SER A 242 47.69 37.19 -4.98
CA SER A 242 47.25 38.35 -5.77
C SER A 242 46.13 38.20 -6.83
N GLU A 243 44.97 38.70 -6.42
CA GLU A 243 44.27 39.87 -7.00
C GLU A 243 44.04 39.93 -8.52
N SER A 244 42.77 39.90 -8.95
CA SER A 244 42.11 41.05 -9.61
C SER A 244 40.76 40.64 -10.25
N ALA A 245 39.70 41.35 -9.88
CA ALA A 245 38.56 41.68 -10.75
C ALA A 245 39.00 42.87 -11.68
N PRO A 246 38.25 43.33 -12.71
CA PRO A 246 36.82 43.13 -12.93
C PRO A 246 36.34 42.97 -14.39
N ASP A 247 35.01 42.81 -14.50
CA ASP A 247 34.08 43.51 -15.40
C ASP A 247 33.38 42.76 -16.55
N VAL A 248 32.07 43.05 -16.61
CA VAL A 248 31.05 42.91 -17.67
C VAL A 248 30.84 41.57 -18.40
N ALA A 249 29.68 40.94 -18.15
CA ALA A 249 28.57 40.96 -19.11
C ALA A 249 27.30 40.36 -18.50
N THR A 250 26.26 41.19 -18.45
CA THR A 250 24.87 40.81 -18.21
C THR A 250 24.35 39.97 -19.38
N SER A 251 23.81 38.79 -19.12
CA SER A 251 22.68 38.29 -19.91
C SER A 251 21.87 37.32 -19.06
N SER A 252 20.71 37.79 -18.62
CA SER A 252 19.58 36.95 -18.28
C SER A 252 19.32 36.00 -19.46
N VAL A 253 19.26 34.71 -19.17
CA VAL A 253 18.50 33.75 -19.98
C VAL A 253 17.81 32.80 -19.01
N GLU A 254 16.52 33.04 -18.84
CA GLU A 254 15.54 31.98 -18.59
C GLU A 254 15.84 30.84 -19.56
N SER A 255 16.25 29.69 -19.02
CA SER A 255 16.26 28.44 -19.78
C SER A 255 14.83 27.93 -19.80
N ASP A 256 14.02 28.58 -20.64
CA ASP A 256 12.80 28.03 -21.21
C ASP A 256 13.18 26.76 -21.98
N ILE A 257 12.79 25.61 -21.43
CA ILE A 257 12.89 24.31 -22.09
C ILE A 257 11.89 24.34 -23.23
N GLY A 258 12.35 24.82 -24.39
CA GLY A 258 11.61 24.89 -25.64
C GLY A 258 11.30 23.52 -26.22
N GLY A 259 10.34 22.82 -25.62
CA GLY A 259 9.56 21.80 -26.31
C GLY A 259 8.75 22.48 -27.41
N GLN A 260 9.00 22.08 -28.66
CA GLN A 260 8.40 22.64 -29.87
C GLN A 260 6.88 22.84 -29.73
N SER A 261 6.47 24.07 -29.46
CA SER A 261 5.07 24.47 -29.44
C SER A 261 4.60 24.61 -30.88
N GLN A 262 4.04 23.52 -31.43
CA GLN A 262 3.33 23.59 -32.70
C GLN A 262 2.30 24.72 -32.61
N ALA A 263 2.32 25.63 -33.59
CA ALA A 263 1.50 26.84 -33.56
C ALA A 263 0.01 26.47 -33.45
N LYS A 264 -0.65 26.95 -32.40
CA LYS A 264 -2.08 26.78 -32.17
C LYS A 264 -2.85 27.65 -33.16
N THR A 265 -3.52 27.05 -34.13
CA THR A 265 -4.22 27.77 -35.22
C THR A 265 -5.72 27.47 -35.27
N LEU A 266 -6.22 26.46 -34.55
CA LEU A 266 -7.62 26.04 -34.60
C LEU A 266 -8.42 26.72 -33.49
N LYS A 267 -9.34 27.62 -33.84
CA LYS A 267 -10.12 28.40 -32.88
C LYS A 267 -11.38 27.66 -32.45
N CYS A 268 -11.57 27.50 -31.15
CA CYS A 268 -12.80 26.95 -30.58
C CYS A 268 -13.99 27.88 -30.83
N ALA A 269 -15.12 27.33 -31.28
CA ALA A 269 -16.35 28.10 -31.53
C ALA A 269 -17.05 28.57 -30.24
N GLU A 270 -16.92 27.79 -29.15
CA GLU A 270 -17.57 28.07 -27.87
C GLU A 270 -16.81 29.12 -27.06
N CYS A 271 -15.50 28.93 -26.85
CA CYS A 271 -14.72 29.80 -25.96
C CYS A 271 -13.68 30.68 -26.67
N GLY A 272 -13.45 30.47 -27.98
CA GLY A 272 -12.52 31.28 -28.77
C GLY A 272 -11.03 30.98 -28.57
N GLU A 273 -10.67 29.99 -27.76
CA GLU A 273 -9.28 29.58 -27.51
C GLU A 273 -8.64 28.98 -28.77
N LEU A 274 -7.34 29.24 -28.98
CA LEU A 274 -6.57 28.63 -30.05
C LEU A 274 -5.99 27.30 -29.57
N ASN A 275 -6.26 26.23 -30.31
CA ASN A 275 -5.82 24.87 -30.02
C ASN A 275 -4.90 24.37 -31.14
N ARG A 276 -4.18 23.27 -30.89
CA ARG A 276 -3.32 22.68 -31.91
C ARG A 276 -4.16 22.01 -33.00
N PRO A 277 -3.71 21.97 -34.26
CA PRO A 277 -4.44 21.31 -35.34
C PRO A 277 -4.69 19.81 -35.14
N THR A 278 -3.91 19.16 -34.26
CA THR A 278 -4.05 17.74 -33.91
C THR A 278 -5.06 17.48 -32.80
N GLU A 279 -5.51 18.52 -32.07
CA GLU A 279 -6.48 18.35 -30.97
C GLU A 279 -7.89 18.20 -31.51
N TRP A 280 -8.63 17.24 -30.94
CA TRP A 280 -10.04 17.00 -31.29
C TRP A 280 -10.99 17.76 -30.35
N TYR A 281 -10.49 18.18 -29.19
CA TYR A 281 -11.25 18.90 -28.17
C TYR A 281 -10.50 20.16 -27.74
N CYS A 282 -11.24 21.18 -27.34
CA CYS A 282 -10.66 22.40 -26.83
C CYS A 282 -10.02 22.16 -25.45
N GLU A 283 -8.74 22.48 -25.32
CA GLU A 283 -7.97 22.36 -24.06
C GLU A 283 -8.57 23.18 -22.91
N ARG A 284 -9.37 24.21 -23.22
CA ARG A 284 -9.94 25.13 -22.22
C ARG A 284 -11.36 24.80 -21.79
N CYS A 285 -12.21 24.34 -22.71
CA CYS A 285 -13.64 24.13 -22.43
C CYS A 285 -14.16 22.74 -22.77
N GLY A 286 -13.33 21.87 -23.35
CA GLY A 286 -13.71 20.51 -23.73
C GLY A 286 -14.66 20.39 -24.92
N ALA A 287 -15.05 21.50 -25.55
CA ALA A 287 -15.89 21.46 -26.76
C ALA A 287 -15.15 20.81 -27.93
N GLU A 288 -15.88 20.05 -28.75
CA GLU A 288 -15.34 19.43 -29.97
C GLU A 288 -14.88 20.49 -30.99
N LEU A 289 -13.67 20.32 -31.51
CA LEU A 289 -13.11 21.17 -32.55
C LEU A 289 -13.53 20.59 -33.90
N ALA A 290 -14.56 21.17 -34.52
CA ALA A 290 -15.10 20.70 -35.79
C ALA A 290 -13.98 20.58 -36.84
N SER A 291 -13.67 19.34 -37.21
CA SER A 291 -12.69 19.00 -38.24
C SER A 291 -13.32 19.27 -39.61
N LEU A 292 -12.87 20.33 -40.28
CA LEU A 292 -13.19 20.64 -41.68
C LEU A 292 -11.94 20.55 -42.54
#